data_AF-A0A961WV85-F1
#
_entry.id   AF-A0A961WV85-F1
#
_cell.length_a   1.000
_cell.length_b   1.000
_cell.length_c   1.000
_cell.angle_alpha   90.00
_cell.angle_beta   90.00
_cell.angle_gamma   90.00
#
_symmetry.space_group_name_H-M   'P 1'
#
loop_
_entity.id
_entity.type
_entity.pdbx_description
1 polymer ?
#
loop_
_entity_poly.entity_id
_entity_poly.type
_entity_poly.pdbx_seq_one_letter_code
_entity_poly.pdbx_strand_id
1 'polypeptide(L)'
;KCGSMVVTTSNKSEMSVGYATLYGDMNVGFNPIKDLDKMQVYALSRWRNGHVPPTALGPTGFVIPQNIIDKAPSAELRPDQTDQDSLPPYPVLDDILECLVEHEMGVDAIVARGHDRALVHRIEHLLYIAEYKRRQSAPGVKITRKNFGRDRRYPITNRFRDRS
;
A
#
# COMPACT_ATOMS: atom_id res chain seq x y z
N LYS A 1 -7.13 30.48 -6.55
CA LYS A 1 -6.92 29.16 -5.88
C LYS A 1 -8.10 28.90 -4.96
N CYS A 2 -8.64 27.67 -4.90
CA CYS A 2 -9.93 27.37 -4.26
C CYS A 2 -9.88 27.01 -2.76
N GLY A 3 -8.70 27.03 -2.12
CA GLY A 3 -8.55 26.81 -0.67
C GLY A 3 -8.72 25.37 -0.16
N SER A 4 -9.18 24.44 -1.00
CA SER A 4 -9.35 23.03 -0.63
C SER A 4 -8.03 22.28 -0.44
N MET A 5 -8.02 21.33 0.48
CA MET A 5 -6.88 20.42 0.70
C MET A 5 -6.95 19.24 -0.29
N VAL A 6 -5.81 18.94 -0.94
CA VAL A 6 -5.69 17.76 -1.79
C VAL A 6 -5.47 16.53 -0.92
N VAL A 7 -6.15 15.43 -1.26
CA VAL A 7 -6.09 14.14 -0.59
C VAL A 7 -5.57 13.09 -1.57
N THR A 8 -4.61 12.27 -1.17
CA THR A 8 -4.09 11.17 -2.01
C THR A 8 -4.79 9.85 -1.71
N THR A 9 -4.61 8.89 -2.61
CA THR A 9 -5.25 7.58 -2.63
C THR A 9 -4.23 6.43 -2.63
N SER A 10 -2.95 6.69 -2.34
CA SER A 10 -1.95 5.62 -2.29
C SER A 10 -2.15 4.74 -1.04
N ASN A 11 -2.25 3.42 -1.22
CA ASN A 11 -2.42 2.48 -0.10
C ASN A 11 -1.08 1.98 0.46
N LYS A 12 -1.12 1.23 1.56
CA LYS A 12 0.06 0.71 2.25
C LYS A 12 0.90 -0.20 1.37
N SER A 13 0.27 -1.05 0.55
CA SER A 13 0.97 -1.95 -0.38
C SER A 13 1.80 -1.17 -1.40
N GLU A 14 1.20 -0.17 -2.05
CA GLU A 14 1.88 0.71 -3.02
C GLU A 14 3.02 1.51 -2.37
N MET A 15 2.77 2.08 -1.19
CA MET A 15 3.79 2.81 -0.41
C MET A 15 4.93 1.92 0.06
N SER A 16 4.65 0.64 0.34
CA SER A 16 5.65 -0.33 0.77
C SER A 16 6.68 -0.58 -0.32
N VAL A 17 6.25 -0.91 -1.54
CA VAL A 17 7.16 -1.19 -2.65
C VAL A 17 7.57 0.04 -3.45
N GLY A 18 7.12 1.23 -3.04
CA GLY A 18 7.44 2.49 -3.71
C GLY A 18 6.79 2.63 -5.08
N TYR A 19 5.67 1.96 -5.29
CA TYR A 19 4.85 2.04 -6.49
C TYR A 19 4.01 3.32 -6.47
N ALA A 20 4.72 4.45 -6.48
CA ALA A 20 4.18 5.79 -6.42
C ALA A 20 5.17 6.78 -7.04
N THR A 21 4.64 7.88 -7.53
CA THR A 21 5.38 8.92 -8.23
C THR A 21 5.62 10.10 -7.30
N LEU A 22 6.89 10.38 -7.01
CA LEU A 22 7.26 11.60 -6.30
C LEU A 22 6.79 12.81 -7.08
N TYR A 23 6.16 13.74 -6.36
CA TYR A 23 5.57 14.97 -6.92
C TYR A 23 4.37 14.74 -7.85
N GLY A 24 3.89 13.50 -7.97
CA GLY A 24 2.59 13.15 -8.53
C GLY A 24 1.58 12.87 -7.42
N ASP A 25 1.19 11.61 -7.28
CA ASP A 25 0.21 11.13 -6.30
C ASP A 25 0.62 11.38 -4.84
N MET A 26 1.92 11.51 -4.55
CA MET A 26 2.40 11.69 -3.17
C MET A 26 2.37 13.15 -2.67
N ASN A 27 2.23 14.16 -3.54
CA ASN A 27 2.32 15.58 -3.17
C ASN A 27 0.95 16.15 -2.77
N VAL A 28 0.52 15.83 -1.56
CA VAL A 28 -0.83 16.17 -1.07
C VAL A 28 -0.82 16.57 0.42
N GLY A 29 -1.94 17.08 0.92
CA GLY A 29 -2.09 17.46 2.33
C GLY A 29 -2.36 16.29 3.28
N PHE A 30 -3.04 15.23 2.81
CA PHE A 30 -3.42 14.09 3.65
C PHE A 30 -3.65 12.79 2.86
N ASN A 31 -3.45 11.64 3.50
CA ASN A 31 -3.75 10.31 2.95
C ASN A 31 -4.63 9.48 3.93
N PRO A 32 -5.94 9.31 3.65
CA PRO A 32 -6.87 8.61 4.53
C PRO A 32 -6.63 7.10 4.57
N ILE A 33 -6.08 6.52 3.49
CA ILE A 33 -5.92 5.07 3.32
C ILE A 33 -4.46 4.63 3.34
N LYS A 34 -3.58 5.49 3.87
CA LYS A 34 -2.12 5.30 3.90
C LYS A 34 -1.68 3.98 4.53
N ASP A 35 -2.43 3.52 5.52
CA ASP A 35 -2.09 2.36 6.35
C ASP A 35 -3.06 1.18 6.13
N LEU A 36 -3.80 1.18 5.01
CA LEU A 36 -4.59 0.04 4.55
C LEU A 36 -3.83 -0.69 3.44
N ASP A 37 -3.73 -2.01 3.52
CA ASP A 37 -3.24 -2.83 2.40
C ASP A 37 -4.27 -2.87 1.25
N LYS A 38 -3.84 -3.20 0.03
CA LYS A 38 -4.72 -3.19 -1.14
C LYS A 38 -5.93 -4.11 -0.96
N MET A 39 -5.71 -5.31 -0.41
CA MET A 39 -6.79 -6.25 -0.15
C MET A 39 -7.76 -5.72 0.92
N GLN A 40 -7.28 -4.94 1.89
CA GLN A 40 -8.12 -4.26 2.87
C GLN A 40 -8.93 -3.12 2.24
N VAL A 41 -8.35 -2.39 1.27
CA VAL A 41 -9.10 -1.38 0.49
C VAL A 41 -10.26 -2.03 -0.24
N TYR A 42 -10.04 -3.15 -0.95
CA TYR A 42 -11.12 -3.89 -1.60
C TYR A 42 -12.20 -4.36 -0.60
N ALA A 43 -11.79 -4.90 0.55
CA ALA A 43 -12.71 -5.32 1.59
C ALA A 43 -13.53 -4.15 2.15
N LEU A 44 -12.88 -3.01 2.41
CA LEU A 44 -13.53 -1.80 2.92
C LEU A 44 -14.50 -1.20 1.90
N SER A 45 -14.17 -1.23 0.61
CA SER A 45 -15.07 -0.78 -0.45
C SER A 45 -16.34 -1.63 -0.51
N ARG A 46 -16.21 -2.96 -0.48
CA ARG A 46 -17.38 -3.87 -0.42
C ARG A 46 -18.20 -3.64 0.84
N TRP A 47 -17.53 -3.51 1.99
CA TRP A 47 -18.19 -3.23 3.27
C TRP A 47 -18.98 -1.90 3.21
N ARG A 48 -18.36 -0.83 2.70
CA ARG A 48 -18.98 0.50 2.60
C ARG A 48 -20.20 0.53 1.68
N ASN A 49 -20.25 -0.29 0.63
CA ASN A 49 -21.44 -0.40 -0.21
C ASN A 49 -22.63 -1.06 0.52
N GLY A 50 -22.36 -1.91 1.52
CA GLY A 50 -23.39 -2.54 2.35
C GLY A 50 -23.69 -1.81 3.67
N HIS A 51 -22.88 -0.82 4.06
CA HIS A 51 -22.94 -0.20 5.38
C HIS A 51 -22.73 1.31 5.33
N VAL A 52 -23.46 2.04 6.18
CA VAL A 52 -23.28 3.47 6.38
C VAL A 52 -23.05 3.71 7.87
N PRO A 53 -21.83 4.11 8.29
CA PRO A 53 -21.58 4.46 9.69
C PRO A 53 -22.54 5.56 10.16
N PRO A 54 -23.01 5.55 11.42
CA PRO A 54 -23.92 6.59 11.95
C PRO A 54 -23.37 8.02 11.83
N THR A 55 -22.04 8.16 11.81
CA THR A 55 -21.32 9.45 11.72
C THR A 55 -20.86 9.77 10.30
N ALA A 56 -21.17 8.93 9.31
CA ALA A 56 -20.73 9.16 7.94
C ALA A 56 -21.51 10.31 7.30
N LEU A 57 -20.79 11.25 6.69
CA LEU A 57 -21.36 12.38 5.95
C LEU A 57 -21.59 12.07 4.46
N GLY A 58 -21.27 10.85 4.03
CA GLY A 58 -21.39 10.42 2.64
C GLY A 58 -22.78 9.86 2.30
N PRO A 59 -23.08 9.69 1.00
CA PRO A 59 -24.38 9.18 0.54
C PRO A 59 -24.68 7.77 1.07
N THR A 60 -25.95 7.45 1.25
CA THR A 60 -26.39 6.09 1.60
C THR A 60 -26.43 5.19 0.36
N GLY A 61 -26.41 3.87 0.58
CA GLY A 61 -26.52 2.88 -0.49
C GLY A 61 -25.21 2.56 -1.22
N PHE A 62 -25.35 2.19 -2.50
CA PHE A 62 -24.26 1.71 -3.33
C PHE A 62 -23.43 2.89 -3.89
N VAL A 63 -22.34 3.22 -3.20
CA VAL A 63 -21.55 4.45 -3.44
C VAL A 63 -20.31 4.24 -4.30
N ILE A 64 -19.72 3.03 -4.28
CA ILE A 64 -18.56 2.67 -5.08
C ILE A 64 -19.01 1.73 -6.19
N PRO A 65 -18.93 2.14 -7.48
CA PRO A 65 -19.32 1.32 -8.61
C PRO A 65 -18.68 -0.09 -8.62
N GLN A 66 -19.47 -1.12 -8.89
CA GLN A 66 -19.05 -2.53 -8.82
C GLN A 66 -17.92 -2.83 -9.82
N ASN A 67 -17.99 -2.21 -11.00
CA ASN A 67 -16.96 -2.35 -12.04
C ASN A 67 -15.58 -1.88 -11.58
N ILE A 68 -15.48 -0.89 -10.69
CA ILE A 68 -14.19 -0.42 -10.15
C ILE A 68 -13.62 -1.45 -9.15
N ILE A 69 -14.50 -2.13 -8.41
CA ILE A 69 -14.11 -3.16 -7.43
C ILE A 69 -13.69 -4.47 -8.13
N ASP A 70 -14.31 -4.81 -9.25
CA ASP A 70 -14.01 -6.03 -9.99
C ASP A 70 -12.87 -5.85 -11.01
N LYS A 71 -12.54 -4.61 -11.34
CA LYS A 71 -11.41 -4.29 -12.21
C LYS A 71 -10.09 -4.68 -11.55
N ALA A 72 -9.24 -5.34 -12.33
CA ALA A 72 -7.87 -5.63 -11.92
C ALA A 72 -7.09 -4.32 -11.68
N PRO A 73 -6.27 -4.25 -10.63
CA PRO A 73 -5.54 -3.04 -10.29
C PRO A 73 -4.49 -2.68 -11.35
N SER A 74 -4.43 -1.39 -11.67
CA SER A 74 -3.58 -0.81 -12.72
C SER A 74 -3.23 0.64 -12.40
N ALA A 75 -1.99 1.04 -12.68
CA ALA A 75 -1.54 2.43 -12.62
C ALA A 75 -2.00 3.32 -13.79
N GLU A 76 -2.61 2.77 -14.84
CA GLU A 76 -3.20 3.48 -16.00
C GLU A 76 -2.30 4.56 -16.68
N LEU A 77 -0.97 4.51 -16.51
CA LEU A 77 -0.04 5.49 -17.11
C LEU A 77 0.15 5.30 -18.62
N ARG A 78 -0.18 4.10 -19.14
CA ARG A 78 -0.23 3.78 -20.56
C ARG A 78 -1.30 2.71 -20.84
N PRO A 79 -1.81 2.59 -22.09
CA PRO A 79 -2.76 1.54 -22.46
C PRO A 79 -2.24 0.15 -22.08
N ASP A 80 -3.15 -0.70 -21.60
CA ASP A 80 -2.91 -2.11 -21.22
C ASP A 80 -1.88 -2.34 -20.10
N GLN A 81 -1.42 -1.30 -19.41
CA GLN A 81 -0.57 -1.48 -18.24
C GLN A 81 -1.35 -2.10 -17.09
N THR A 82 -0.79 -3.12 -16.45
CA THR A 82 -1.31 -3.66 -15.20
C THR A 82 -0.26 -3.58 -14.10
N ASP A 83 -0.67 -3.51 -12.85
CA ASP A 83 0.29 -3.54 -11.73
C ASP A 83 1.03 -4.90 -11.70
N GLN A 84 0.41 -5.94 -12.26
CA GLN A 84 0.96 -7.29 -12.38
C GLN A 84 2.14 -7.39 -13.34
N ASP A 85 2.33 -6.39 -14.22
CA ASP A 85 3.53 -6.32 -15.08
C ASP A 85 4.81 -6.15 -14.25
N SER A 86 4.68 -5.62 -13.02
CA SER A 86 5.80 -5.26 -12.16
C SER A 86 5.69 -5.82 -10.75
N LEU A 87 4.53 -6.28 -10.29
CA LEU A 87 4.30 -6.78 -8.94
C LEU A 87 3.63 -8.15 -8.98
N PRO A 88 3.83 -9.02 -7.97
CA PRO A 88 3.00 -10.19 -7.83
C PRO A 88 1.53 -9.77 -7.57
N PRO A 89 0.56 -10.69 -7.71
CA PRO A 89 -0.82 -10.43 -7.31
C PRO A 89 -0.91 -9.89 -5.89
N TYR A 90 -1.77 -8.90 -5.65
CA TYR A 90 -1.89 -8.24 -4.35
C TYR A 90 -2.12 -9.17 -3.16
N PRO A 91 -2.90 -10.27 -3.24
CA PRO A 91 -2.98 -11.22 -2.13
C PRO A 91 -1.62 -11.80 -1.71
N VAL A 92 -0.72 -12.04 -2.67
CA VAL A 92 0.64 -12.53 -2.41
C VAL A 92 1.52 -11.39 -1.91
N LEU A 93 1.43 -10.20 -2.53
CA LEU A 93 2.18 -9.02 -2.12
C LEU A 93 1.88 -8.64 -0.68
N ASP A 94 0.60 -8.53 -0.33
CA ASP A 94 0.13 -8.07 0.97
C ASP A 94 0.54 -9.06 2.08
N ASP A 95 0.46 -10.39 1.85
CA ASP A 95 0.93 -11.37 2.85
C ASP A 95 2.45 -11.27 3.09
N ILE A 96 3.25 -11.11 2.02
CA ILE A 96 4.70 -10.91 2.16
C ILE A 96 5.00 -9.60 2.92
N LEU A 97 4.29 -8.52 2.60
CA LEU A 97 4.46 -7.23 3.25
C LEU A 97 4.03 -7.26 4.72
N GLU A 98 2.94 -7.93 5.06
CA GLU A 98 2.50 -8.13 6.44
C GLU A 98 3.58 -8.88 7.24
N CYS A 99 4.16 -9.93 6.66
CA CYS A 99 5.28 -10.65 7.27
C CYS A 99 6.52 -9.76 7.51
N LEU A 100 6.94 -9.00 6.50
CA LEU A 100 8.13 -8.14 6.57
C LEU A 100 7.93 -6.92 7.48
N VAL A 101 6.73 -6.33 7.48
CA VAL A 101 6.45 -5.04 8.13
C VAL A 101 5.84 -5.23 9.51
N GLU A 102 4.69 -5.90 9.61
CA GLU A 102 3.98 -6.06 10.88
C GLU A 102 4.70 -7.07 11.78
N HIS A 103 5.11 -8.20 11.21
CA HIS A 103 5.70 -9.30 11.96
C HIS A 103 7.23 -9.28 12.05
N GLU A 104 7.92 -8.43 11.27
CA GLU A 104 9.39 -8.36 11.23
C GLU A 104 10.06 -9.73 11.01
N MET A 105 9.43 -10.56 10.16
CA MET A 105 9.96 -11.87 9.83
C MET A 105 11.19 -11.76 8.92
N GLY A 106 12.20 -12.59 9.17
CA GLY A 106 13.33 -12.79 8.24
C GLY A 106 12.93 -13.62 7.02
N VAL A 107 13.74 -13.58 5.97
CA VAL A 107 13.40 -14.20 4.66
C VAL A 107 13.09 -15.69 4.79
N ASP A 108 13.91 -16.45 5.52
CA ASP A 108 13.72 -17.90 5.72
C ASP A 108 12.35 -18.24 6.31
N ALA A 109 11.88 -17.44 7.26
CA ALA A 109 10.59 -17.67 7.90
C ALA A 109 9.41 -17.39 6.95
N ILE A 110 9.57 -16.42 6.04
CA ILE A 110 8.56 -16.12 5.00
C ILE A 110 8.55 -17.22 3.93
N VAL A 111 9.73 -17.71 3.54
CA VAL A 111 9.84 -18.85 2.61
C VAL A 111 9.21 -20.11 3.21
N ALA A 112 9.40 -20.36 4.51
CA ALA A 112 8.77 -21.47 5.22
C ALA A 112 7.24 -21.39 5.25
N ARG A 113 6.64 -20.20 5.02
CA ARG A 113 5.18 -20.03 4.86
C ARG A 113 4.68 -20.40 3.45
N GLY A 114 5.58 -20.73 2.53
CA GLY A 114 5.25 -21.18 1.17
C GLY A 114 5.48 -20.14 0.07
N HIS A 115 6.14 -19.02 0.37
CA HIS A 115 6.49 -18.02 -0.64
C HIS A 115 7.80 -18.37 -1.35
N ASP A 116 7.87 -18.05 -2.64
CA ASP A 116 9.10 -18.17 -3.42
C ASP A 116 10.19 -17.23 -2.88
N ARG A 117 11.39 -17.76 -2.64
CA ARG A 117 12.51 -17.00 -2.06
C ARG A 117 12.94 -15.83 -2.93
N ALA A 118 13.01 -16.01 -4.26
CA ALA A 118 13.41 -14.93 -5.15
C ALA A 118 12.36 -13.80 -5.13
N LEU A 119 11.09 -14.15 -5.04
CA LEU A 119 10.01 -13.17 -4.87
C LEU A 119 10.12 -12.42 -3.54
N VAL A 120 10.34 -13.11 -2.42
CA VAL A 120 10.49 -12.48 -1.09
C VAL A 120 11.65 -11.48 -1.09
N HIS A 121 12.83 -11.88 -1.57
CA HIS A 121 13.98 -10.96 -1.68
C HIS A 121 13.69 -9.76 -2.60
N ARG A 122 12.95 -9.97 -3.69
CA ARG A 122 12.55 -8.89 -4.59
C ARG A 122 11.64 -7.88 -3.88
N ILE A 123 10.64 -8.34 -3.13
CA ILE A 123 9.73 -7.46 -2.38
C ILE A 123 10.46 -6.76 -1.24
N GLU A 124 11.32 -7.47 -0.50
CA GLU A 124 12.17 -6.87 0.54
C GLU A 124 13.08 -5.77 -0.05
N HIS A 125 13.69 -6.03 -1.20
CA HIS A 125 14.50 -5.04 -1.90
C HIS A 125 13.69 -3.78 -2.25
N LEU A 126 12.51 -3.96 -2.86
CA LEU A 126 11.59 -2.85 -3.19
C LEU A 126 11.18 -2.08 -1.93
N LEU A 127 10.90 -2.80 -0.84
CA LEU A 127 10.58 -2.22 0.46
C LEU A 127 11.70 -1.31 0.96
N TYR A 128 12.96 -1.74 0.90
CA TYR A 128 14.08 -0.93 1.36
C TYR A 128 14.37 0.28 0.46
N ILE A 129 14.38 0.12 -0.87
CA ILE A 129 14.69 1.24 -1.76
C ILE A 129 13.61 2.32 -1.77
N ALA A 130 12.38 1.99 -1.37
CA ALA A 130 11.26 2.94 -1.32
C ALA A 130 11.28 3.88 -0.09
N GLU A 131 12.25 3.74 0.82
CA GLU A 131 12.33 4.52 2.06
C GLU A 131 12.35 6.04 1.82
N TYR A 132 13.10 6.51 0.82
CA TYR A 132 13.19 7.94 0.49
C TYR A 132 11.85 8.54 0.01
N LYS A 133 11.02 7.74 -0.68
CA LYS A 133 9.67 8.16 -1.09
C LYS A 133 8.76 8.25 0.14
N ARG A 134 8.76 7.22 0.99
CA ARG A 134 7.92 7.18 2.19
C ARG A 134 8.21 8.31 3.17
N ARG A 135 9.47 8.74 3.33
CA ARG A 135 9.80 9.89 4.19
C ARG A 135 9.21 11.22 3.72
N GLN A 136 8.85 11.33 2.45
CA GLN A 136 8.21 12.52 1.86
C GLN A 136 6.69 12.36 1.73
N SER A 137 6.13 11.23 2.15
CA SER A 137 4.69 10.97 2.03
C SER A 137 3.87 11.83 2.99
N ALA A 138 2.70 12.28 2.53
CA ALA A 138 1.74 13.02 3.33
C ALA A 138 1.36 12.27 4.63
N PRO A 139 0.99 12.99 5.71
CA PRO A 139 0.45 12.36 6.90
C PRO A 139 -0.84 11.58 6.58
N GLY A 140 -1.13 10.57 7.38
CA GLY A 140 -2.30 9.72 7.19
C GLY A 140 -2.72 9.00 8.46
N VAL A 141 -3.86 8.33 8.41
CA VAL A 141 -4.38 7.56 9.54
C VAL A 141 -3.53 6.31 9.77
N LYS A 142 -3.22 6.02 11.03
CA LYS A 142 -2.62 4.75 11.47
C LYS A 142 -3.72 3.83 11.96
N ILE A 143 -3.75 2.59 11.47
CA ILE A 143 -4.70 1.55 11.90
C ILE A 143 -3.99 0.23 12.27
N THR A 144 -2.78 0.01 11.75
CA THR A 144 -1.96 -1.18 12.01
C THR A 144 -1.05 -0.97 13.21
N ARG A 145 -0.32 -2.04 13.63
CA ARG A 145 0.63 -1.93 14.74
C ARG A 145 1.87 -1.16 14.31
N LYS A 146 2.38 -1.41 13.09
CA LYS A 146 3.58 -0.77 12.53
C LYS A 146 3.28 0.03 11.28
N ASN A 147 3.18 1.35 11.43
CA ASN A 147 3.06 2.24 10.28
C ASN A 147 4.42 2.64 9.70
N PHE A 148 4.40 3.10 8.45
CA PHE A 148 5.53 3.79 7.84
C PHE A 148 5.61 5.22 8.36
N GLY A 149 6.53 5.45 9.31
CA GLY A 149 6.71 6.75 9.95
C GLY A 149 7.33 6.61 11.33
N ARG A 150 6.53 6.74 12.38
CA ARG A 150 7.05 6.73 13.74
C ARG A 150 7.51 5.34 14.17
N ASP A 151 6.78 4.30 13.78
CA ASP A 151 6.97 2.94 14.29
C ASP A 151 8.04 2.16 13.52
N ARG A 152 8.13 2.34 12.20
CA ARG A 152 9.16 1.73 11.35
C ARG A 152 10.09 2.80 10.77
N ARG A 153 11.31 2.88 11.29
CA ARG A 153 12.32 3.87 10.89
C ARG A 153 13.57 3.19 10.35
N TYR A 154 13.75 3.24 9.03
CA TYR A 154 14.94 2.71 8.37
C TYR A 154 15.78 3.84 7.77
N PRO A 155 17.11 3.70 7.68
CA PRO A 155 17.94 4.68 6.99
C PRO A 155 17.64 4.68 5.49
N ILE A 156 17.67 5.87 4.87
CA ILE A 156 17.57 5.98 3.40
C ILE A 156 18.81 5.36 2.76
N THR A 157 20.00 5.74 3.23
CA THR A 157 21.26 5.14 2.82
C THR A 157 21.43 3.80 3.53
N ASN A 158 20.98 2.73 2.89
CA ASN A 158 20.98 1.39 3.47
C ASN A 158 21.47 0.31 2.47
N ARG A 159 22.61 -0.33 2.77
CA ARG A 159 23.16 -1.45 1.99
C ARG A 159 22.92 -2.81 2.64
N PHE A 160 22.28 -2.88 3.81
CA PHE A 160 21.90 -4.15 4.43
C PHE A 160 20.94 -4.91 3.52
N ARG A 161 21.22 -6.18 3.27
CA ARG A 161 20.34 -7.11 2.54
C ARG A 161 20.39 -8.42 3.28
N ASP A 162 19.24 -8.97 3.62
CA ASP A 162 19.18 -10.31 4.17
C ASP A 162 19.61 -11.30 3.08
N ARG A 163 20.54 -12.19 3.44
CA ARG A 163 21.10 -13.21 2.55
C ARG A 163 20.94 -14.62 3.12
N SER A 164 20.25 -14.77 4.26
CA SER A 164 19.80 -16.06 4.74
C SER A 164 18.93 -16.72 3.67
#